data_AF-A0A1J9R326-F1
#
_entry.id   AF-A0A1J9R326-F1
#
_cell.length_a   1.000
_cell.length_b   1.000
_cell.length_c   1.000
_cell.angle_alpha   90.00
_cell.angle_beta   90.00
_cell.angle_gamma   90.00
#
_symmetry.space_group_name_H-M   'P 1'
#
loop_
_entity.id
_entity.type
_entity.pdbx_description
1 polymer ?
#
loop_
_entity_poly.entity_id
_entity_poly.type
_entity_poly.pdbx_seq_one_letter_code
_entity_poly.pdbx_strand_id
1 'polypeptide(L)'
;MSRHARVEEVSDSDPDDMDPADFDPANFPANSIISPVNIPSAAPRPSPWPQARQPTQQSHPPQIDNRDIPRYYQCLYPVYFDKTRSRAQGRKVSRKLAVENPLARDILDAVQVLGLRVGILEPEKLHPKDWANPGRVRVQLKTEDGAPVTNIVKNKHHLYIKVAQYLREHPTTEESPFRLRIRGLPVPENPMPPPAVPRGWKIGTILPFHSPALTGGGVSDNPFKEAMLEMQQQGLGGDMPMMSSSAPEPKKKKEKKKAKA
;
A
#
# COMPACT_ATOMS: atom_id res chain seq x y z
N MET A 1 10.85 -53.49 -2.72
CA MET A 1 9.39 -53.24 -2.66
C MET A 1 9.15 -51.79 -3.05
N SER A 2 8.95 -51.56 -4.35
CA SER A 2 8.74 -50.23 -4.91
C SER A 2 7.32 -49.77 -4.61
N ARG A 3 7.16 -48.65 -3.90
CA ARG A 3 5.86 -48.04 -3.62
C ARG A 3 5.46 -47.20 -4.82
N HIS A 4 4.49 -47.68 -5.60
CA HIS A 4 3.83 -46.86 -6.62
C HIS A 4 2.94 -45.83 -5.91
N ALA A 5 3.11 -44.55 -6.23
CA ALA A 5 2.17 -43.51 -5.85
C ALA A 5 0.90 -43.68 -6.71
N ARG A 6 -0.26 -43.88 -6.06
CA ARG A 6 -1.58 -43.78 -6.70
C ARG A 6 -1.95 -42.30 -6.71
N VAL A 7 -2.18 -41.75 -7.90
CA VAL A 7 -2.83 -40.44 -8.07
C VAL A 7 -4.33 -40.71 -8.18
N GLU A 8 -5.10 -40.09 -7.31
CA GLU A 8 -6.56 -40.13 -7.31
C GLU A 8 -7.05 -38.98 -8.21
N GLU A 9 -7.75 -39.30 -9.28
CA GLU A 9 -8.29 -38.29 -10.20
C GLU A 9 -9.57 -37.70 -9.58
N VAL A 10 -9.45 -36.47 -9.09
CA VAL A 10 -10.60 -35.62 -8.77
C VAL A 10 -11.19 -35.10 -10.08
N SER A 11 -12.44 -35.47 -10.38
CA SER A 11 -13.20 -34.91 -11.50
C SER A 11 -13.44 -33.42 -11.25
N ASP A 12 -12.79 -32.59 -12.04
CA ASP A 12 -13.04 -31.15 -12.10
C ASP A 12 -14.45 -30.98 -12.69
N SER A 13 -15.42 -30.67 -11.84
CA SER A 13 -16.78 -30.33 -12.30
C SER A 13 -16.77 -28.86 -12.69
N ASP A 14 -16.59 -28.61 -13.98
CA ASP A 14 -16.67 -27.27 -14.57
C ASP A 14 -18.11 -26.76 -14.41
N PRO A 15 -18.37 -25.63 -13.71
CA PRO A 15 -19.71 -25.06 -13.68
C PRO A 15 -20.02 -24.50 -15.08
N ASP A 16 -21.06 -25.06 -15.72
CA ASP A 16 -21.51 -24.65 -17.06
C ASP A 16 -21.52 -23.12 -17.21
N ASP A 17 -20.73 -22.60 -18.15
CA ASP A 17 -20.72 -21.20 -18.56
C ASP A 17 -22.15 -20.80 -19.00
N MET A 18 -22.82 -20.01 -18.17
CA MET A 18 -24.14 -19.45 -18.49
C MET A 18 -23.95 -18.37 -19.57
N ASP A 19 -24.33 -18.69 -20.81
CA ASP A 19 -24.30 -17.75 -21.93
C ASP A 19 -25.29 -16.60 -21.66
N PRO A 20 -24.82 -15.33 -21.61
CA PRO A 20 -25.69 -14.18 -21.36
C PRO A 20 -26.80 -13.99 -22.41
N ALA A 21 -26.77 -14.72 -23.54
CA ALA A 21 -27.84 -14.74 -24.52
C ALA A 21 -29.08 -15.57 -24.12
N ASP A 22 -28.96 -16.48 -23.14
CA ASP A 22 -30.06 -17.33 -22.65
C ASP A 22 -30.87 -16.69 -21.50
N PHE A 23 -30.54 -15.46 -21.11
CA PHE A 23 -31.28 -14.70 -20.10
C PHE A 23 -32.57 -14.11 -20.69
N ASP A 24 -33.68 -14.84 -20.61
CA ASP A 24 -35.02 -14.35 -20.96
C ASP A 24 -35.72 -13.72 -19.75
N PRO A 25 -35.91 -12.38 -19.71
CA PRO A 25 -36.56 -11.70 -18.61
C PRO A 25 -38.06 -12.03 -18.45
N ALA A 26 -38.66 -12.80 -19.37
CA ALA A 26 -40.05 -13.22 -19.29
C ALA A 26 -40.27 -14.54 -18.53
N ASN A 27 -39.23 -15.33 -18.28
CA ASN A 27 -39.36 -16.68 -17.69
C ASN A 27 -38.61 -16.81 -16.35
N PHE A 28 -38.99 -15.99 -15.37
CA PHE A 28 -38.48 -16.11 -14.00
C PHE A 28 -39.16 -17.27 -13.25
N PRO A 29 -38.41 -18.16 -12.57
CA PRO A 29 -38.99 -19.19 -11.71
C PRO A 29 -39.71 -18.55 -10.52
N ALA A 30 -40.92 -19.04 -10.23
CA ALA A 30 -41.89 -18.45 -9.29
C ALA A 30 -41.48 -18.41 -7.80
N ASN A 31 -40.21 -18.64 -7.46
CA ASN A 31 -39.70 -18.62 -6.09
C ASN A 31 -38.72 -17.46 -5.78
N SER A 32 -38.69 -16.41 -6.62
CA SER A 32 -37.94 -15.18 -6.31
C SER A 32 -38.76 -14.22 -5.44
N ILE A 33 -38.18 -13.80 -4.32
CA ILE A 33 -38.78 -13.05 -3.20
C ILE A 33 -39.18 -11.59 -3.55
N ILE A 34 -38.94 -11.12 -4.78
CA ILE A 34 -39.19 -9.72 -5.17
C ILE A 34 -39.97 -9.68 -6.49
N SER A 35 -41.27 -9.41 -6.42
CA SER A 35 -42.12 -9.14 -7.57
C SER A 35 -42.29 -7.61 -7.78
N PRO A 36 -41.80 -7.03 -8.88
CA PRO A 36 -41.99 -5.62 -9.17
C PRO A 36 -43.26 -5.44 -10.03
N VAL A 37 -44.46 -5.61 -9.47
CA VAL A 37 -45.73 -5.11 -10.06
C VAL A 37 -46.83 -5.25 -9.01
N ASN A 38 -46.99 -4.22 -8.18
CA ASN A 38 -48.29 -3.67 -7.77
C ASN A 38 -48.09 -2.45 -6.85
N ILE A 39 -48.24 -1.24 -7.39
CA ILE A 39 -48.54 -0.06 -6.56
C ILE A 39 -49.64 0.73 -7.26
N PRO A 40 -50.85 0.84 -6.69
CA PRO A 40 -51.95 1.60 -7.27
C PRO A 40 -51.68 3.11 -7.18
N SER A 41 -52.05 3.81 -8.24
CA SER A 41 -51.98 5.27 -8.36
C SER A 41 -53.16 5.91 -7.62
N ALA A 42 -52.94 6.47 -6.42
CA ALA A 42 -53.72 7.57 -5.83
C ALA A 42 -53.22 7.92 -4.41
N ALA A 43 -53.27 9.22 -4.08
CA ALA A 43 -53.15 9.89 -2.76
C ALA A 43 -51.91 10.80 -2.56
N PRO A 44 -52.05 11.89 -1.76
CA PRO A 44 -51.45 13.19 -2.06
C PRO A 44 -50.13 13.48 -1.33
N ARG A 45 -49.41 14.48 -1.87
CA ARG A 45 -48.11 14.99 -1.44
C ARG A 45 -48.02 15.33 0.05
N PRO A 46 -46.92 14.97 0.75
CA PRO A 46 -46.40 15.74 1.86
C PRO A 46 -45.19 16.60 1.44
N SER A 47 -45.00 17.66 2.21
CA SER A 47 -44.09 18.82 2.08
C SER A 47 -42.63 18.53 1.71
N PRO A 48 -41.90 19.52 1.15
CA PRO A 48 -40.54 19.33 0.67
C PRO A 48 -39.55 19.20 1.83
N TRP A 49 -38.86 18.07 1.88
CA TRP A 49 -37.63 17.94 2.65
C TRP A 49 -36.55 18.83 2.02
N PRO A 50 -35.73 19.55 2.80
CA PRO A 50 -34.61 20.29 2.23
C PRO A 50 -33.66 19.28 1.59
N GLN A 51 -33.43 19.43 0.28
CA GLN A 51 -32.43 18.65 -0.45
C GLN A 51 -31.09 18.81 0.29
N ALA A 52 -30.63 17.72 0.90
CA ALA A 52 -29.25 17.61 1.30
C ALA A 52 -28.42 17.85 0.03
N ARG A 53 -27.65 18.94 0.05
CA ARG A 53 -26.72 19.30 -1.01
C ARG A 53 -25.85 18.08 -1.27
N GLN A 54 -26.03 17.45 -2.42
CA GLN A 54 -25.07 16.47 -2.90
C GLN A 54 -23.71 17.18 -2.89
N PRO A 55 -22.67 16.63 -2.23
CA PRO A 55 -21.35 17.21 -2.35
C PRO A 55 -21.00 17.17 -3.85
N THR A 56 -20.83 18.37 -4.41
CA THR A 56 -20.33 18.59 -5.76
C THR A 56 -19.24 17.57 -6.04
N GLN A 57 -19.45 16.72 -7.07
CA GLN A 57 -18.41 15.86 -7.61
C GLN A 57 -17.22 16.77 -7.90
N GLN A 58 -16.22 16.72 -7.02
CA GLN A 58 -14.98 17.43 -7.21
C GLN A 58 -14.41 16.88 -8.50
N SER A 59 -14.27 17.74 -9.52
CA SER A 59 -13.60 17.42 -10.76
C SER A 59 -12.19 16.92 -10.42
N HIS A 60 -12.02 15.60 -10.37
CA HIS A 60 -10.73 15.00 -10.13
C HIS A 60 -9.84 15.32 -11.33
N PRO A 61 -8.59 15.77 -11.12
CA PRO A 61 -7.67 15.97 -12.22
C PRO A 61 -7.54 14.67 -13.02
N PRO A 62 -7.47 14.74 -14.36
CA PRO A 62 -7.33 13.56 -15.20
C PRO A 62 -6.13 12.74 -14.71
N GLN A 63 -6.42 11.52 -14.27
CA GLN A 63 -5.37 10.58 -13.87
C GLN A 63 -4.70 10.14 -15.18
N ILE A 64 -3.42 10.45 -15.35
CA ILE A 64 -2.67 9.87 -16.46
C ILE A 64 -2.55 8.39 -16.17
N ASP A 65 -3.20 7.56 -16.98
CA ASP A 65 -3.09 6.12 -16.85
C ASP A 65 -1.62 5.72 -16.96
N ASN A 66 -1.15 4.95 -15.98
CA ASN A 66 0.25 4.53 -15.86
C ASN A 66 0.77 3.78 -17.12
N ARG A 67 -0.16 3.35 -18.00
CA ARG A 67 0.10 2.64 -19.25
C ARG A 67 0.63 3.55 -20.37
N ASP A 68 0.35 4.85 -20.31
CA ASP A 68 0.72 5.80 -21.37
C ASP A 68 2.05 6.51 -21.11
N ILE A 69 2.74 6.17 -20.02
CA ILE A 69 4.01 6.82 -19.68
C ILE A 69 5.11 6.32 -20.62
N PRO A 70 5.77 7.21 -21.37
CA PRO A 70 6.83 6.79 -22.27
C PRO A 70 7.98 6.12 -21.52
N ARG A 71 8.49 5.01 -22.07
CA ARG A 71 9.55 4.21 -21.44
C ARG A 71 10.82 5.02 -21.16
N TYR A 72 11.10 6.05 -21.97
CA TYR A 72 12.29 6.91 -21.84
C TYR A 72 12.31 7.78 -20.58
N TYR A 73 11.20 7.90 -19.84
CA TYR A 73 11.20 8.60 -18.55
C TYR A 73 12.13 7.88 -17.58
N GLN A 74 12.80 8.65 -16.73
CA GLN A 74 13.71 8.11 -15.74
C GLN A 74 12.92 7.65 -14.50
N CYS A 75 13.13 6.41 -14.07
CA CYS A 75 12.64 5.95 -12.76
C CYS A 75 13.54 6.46 -11.64
N LEU A 76 12.92 6.99 -10.59
CA LEU A 76 13.52 7.19 -9.27
C LEU A 76 12.81 6.29 -8.27
N TYR A 77 13.59 5.55 -7.48
CA TYR A 77 13.08 4.74 -6.38
C TYR A 77 13.67 5.23 -5.06
N PRO A 78 12.93 5.13 -3.94
CA PRO A 78 13.43 5.48 -2.60
C PRO A 78 14.80 4.91 -2.25
N VAL A 79 15.02 3.61 -2.53
CA VAL A 79 16.28 2.90 -2.25
C VAL A 79 17.52 3.56 -2.88
N TYR A 80 17.37 4.41 -3.90
CA TYR A 80 18.50 5.11 -4.52
C TYR A 80 19.15 6.13 -3.57
N PHE A 81 18.38 6.63 -2.61
CA PHE A 81 18.78 7.68 -1.68
C PHE A 81 18.95 7.19 -0.24
N ASP A 82 18.70 5.90 0.01
CA ASP A 82 18.74 5.30 1.34
C ASP A 82 20.18 5.14 1.86
N LYS A 83 20.47 5.74 3.01
CA LYS A 83 21.76 5.75 3.70
C LYS A 83 22.12 4.39 4.32
N THR A 84 21.13 3.57 4.65
CA THR A 84 21.30 2.24 5.27
C THR A 84 21.72 1.16 4.27
N ARG A 85 21.45 1.41 2.99
CA ARG A 85 21.76 0.51 1.86
C ARG A 85 23.13 0.81 1.29
N SER A 86 23.88 -0.23 0.91
CA SER A 86 25.11 -0.07 0.11
C SER A 86 24.80 0.22 -1.37
N ARG A 87 25.83 0.55 -2.17
CA ARG A 87 25.65 0.73 -3.63
C ARG A 87 25.19 -0.56 -4.32
N ALA A 88 25.74 -1.70 -3.89
CA ALA A 88 25.33 -3.02 -4.37
C ALA A 88 23.86 -3.31 -4.02
N GLN A 89 23.39 -2.81 -2.87
CA GLN A 89 22.00 -2.96 -2.41
C GLN A 89 21.01 -1.99 -3.05
N GLY A 90 21.45 -1.04 -3.88
CA GLY A 90 20.55 -0.17 -4.66
C GLY A 90 20.87 1.31 -4.57
N ARG A 91 21.57 1.76 -3.52
CA ARG A 91 21.92 3.17 -3.32
C ARG A 91 22.70 3.71 -4.52
N LYS A 92 22.27 4.83 -5.07
CA LYS A 92 22.90 5.47 -6.25
C LYS A 92 23.77 6.67 -5.90
N VAL A 93 23.55 7.29 -4.74
CA VAL A 93 24.30 8.45 -4.25
C VAL A 93 25.39 8.08 -3.24
N SER A 94 26.27 9.03 -2.92
CA SER A 94 27.26 8.87 -1.86
C SER A 94 26.58 8.79 -0.50
N ARG A 95 27.19 8.08 0.46
CA ARG A 95 26.60 7.93 1.81
C ARG A 95 26.44 9.27 2.54
N LYS A 96 27.28 10.27 2.21
CA LYS A 96 27.22 11.64 2.77
C LYS A 96 25.99 12.42 2.29
N LEU A 97 25.48 12.13 1.10
CA LEU A 97 24.28 12.76 0.54
C LEU A 97 23.01 11.93 0.77
N ALA A 98 23.15 10.65 1.06
CA ALA A 98 22.04 9.75 1.35
C ALA A 98 21.31 10.12 2.65
N VAL A 99 20.02 9.83 2.71
CA VAL A 99 19.12 10.11 3.83
C VAL A 99 18.57 8.82 4.44
N GLU A 100 18.06 8.92 5.66
CA GLU A 100 17.38 7.82 6.33
C GLU A 100 15.89 7.85 5.93
N ASN A 101 15.30 6.67 5.72
CA ASN A 101 13.89 6.50 5.36
C ASN A 101 13.41 7.40 4.19
N PRO A 102 14.06 7.43 3.02
CA PRO A 102 13.55 8.19 1.88
C PRO A 102 12.16 7.67 1.48
N LEU A 103 11.22 8.55 1.16
CA LEU A 103 9.89 8.18 0.65
C LEU A 103 9.69 8.69 -0.77
N ALA A 104 8.86 7.99 -1.56
CA ALA A 104 8.60 8.40 -2.94
C ALA A 104 7.88 9.75 -3.05
N ARG A 105 7.07 10.11 -2.04
CA ARG A 105 6.42 11.43 -1.96
C ARG A 105 7.44 12.56 -1.83
N ASP A 106 8.48 12.39 -1.02
CA ASP A 106 9.53 13.40 -0.87
C ASP A 106 10.38 13.55 -2.12
N ILE A 107 10.62 12.43 -2.83
CA ILE A 107 11.29 12.45 -4.13
C ILE A 107 10.45 13.19 -5.16
N LEU A 108 9.12 13.00 -5.13
CA LEU A 108 8.21 13.73 -6.00
C LEU A 108 8.32 15.25 -5.74
N ASP A 109 8.24 15.68 -4.48
CA ASP A 109 8.34 17.08 -4.09
C ASP A 109 9.69 17.68 -4.54
N ALA A 110 10.79 16.94 -4.36
CA ALA A 110 12.12 17.33 -4.83
C ALA A 110 12.18 17.60 -6.34
N VAL A 111 11.59 16.70 -7.13
CA VAL A 111 11.58 16.81 -8.60
C VAL A 111 10.73 17.99 -9.06
N GLN A 112 9.60 18.25 -8.38
CA GLN A 112 8.75 19.42 -8.66
C GLN A 112 9.50 20.73 -8.40
N VAL A 113 10.23 20.83 -7.29
CA VAL A 113 11.04 22.00 -6.96
C VAL A 113 12.17 22.24 -7.98
N LEU A 114 12.71 21.17 -8.56
CA LEU A 114 13.72 21.26 -9.64
C LEU A 114 13.14 21.69 -11.00
N GLY A 115 11.83 21.98 -11.08
CA GLY A 115 11.14 22.40 -12.29
C GLY A 115 11.03 21.31 -13.36
N LEU A 116 11.29 20.06 -12.99
CA LEU A 116 11.18 18.94 -13.91
C LEU A 116 9.73 18.53 -14.05
N ARG A 117 9.33 18.17 -15.28
CA ARG A 117 8.03 17.54 -15.51
C ARG A 117 8.04 16.17 -14.85
N VAL A 118 7.33 16.07 -13.73
CA VAL A 118 7.01 14.78 -13.13
C VAL A 118 6.02 14.09 -14.06
N GLY A 119 6.38 12.90 -14.53
CA GLY A 119 5.50 12.05 -15.30
C GLY A 119 4.35 11.58 -14.45
N ILE A 120 4.63 10.77 -13.43
CA ILE A 120 3.65 10.20 -12.49
C ILE A 120 4.39 9.69 -11.24
N LEU A 121 3.71 9.73 -10.09
CA LEU A 121 4.07 8.94 -8.91
C LEU A 121 3.28 7.62 -8.96
N GLU A 122 3.99 6.51 -8.99
CA GLU A 122 3.42 5.17 -8.93
C GLU A 122 3.63 4.63 -7.51
N PRO A 123 2.66 4.80 -6.60
CA PRO A 123 2.85 4.50 -5.18
C PRO A 123 3.11 3.02 -4.93
N GLU A 124 2.45 2.12 -5.66
CA GLU A 124 2.51 0.67 -5.41
C GLU A 124 3.75 -0.02 -5.96
N LYS A 125 4.56 0.64 -6.80
CA LYS A 125 5.69 -0.02 -7.46
C LYS A 125 6.87 -0.19 -6.53
N LEU A 126 7.35 -1.42 -6.42
CA LEU A 126 8.51 -1.80 -5.62
C LEU A 126 9.80 -1.84 -6.45
N HIS A 127 10.93 -1.57 -5.80
CA HIS A 127 12.23 -1.86 -6.38
C HIS A 127 12.64 -3.30 -6.05
N PRO A 128 13.24 -4.09 -6.97
CA PRO A 128 13.59 -5.49 -6.70
C PRO A 128 14.54 -5.73 -5.52
N LYS A 129 15.28 -4.70 -5.12
CA LYS A 129 16.21 -4.73 -3.96
C LYS A 129 15.62 -4.16 -2.67
N ASP A 130 14.37 -3.69 -2.71
CA ASP A 130 13.69 -3.09 -1.57
C ASP A 130 12.18 -3.34 -1.69
N TRP A 131 11.75 -4.47 -1.14
CA TRP A 131 10.36 -4.91 -1.14
C TRP A 131 9.51 -4.19 -0.08
N ALA A 132 10.14 -3.53 0.89
CA ALA A 132 9.47 -2.91 2.02
C ALA A 132 9.07 -1.45 1.77
N ASN A 133 9.78 -0.72 0.91
CA ASN A 133 9.52 0.70 0.68
C ASN A 133 8.96 0.94 -0.74
N PRO A 134 7.62 0.94 -0.90
CA PRO A 134 7.00 1.13 -2.20
C PRO A 134 7.05 2.59 -2.67
N GLY A 135 7.03 2.73 -3.99
CA GLY A 135 6.92 3.99 -4.68
C GLY A 135 7.97 4.14 -5.78
N ARG A 136 7.51 4.64 -6.93
CA ARG A 136 8.36 4.97 -8.07
C ARG A 136 7.93 6.30 -8.67
N VAL A 137 8.88 7.20 -8.84
CA VAL A 137 8.64 8.48 -9.52
C VAL A 137 9.21 8.39 -10.93
N ARG A 138 8.37 8.66 -11.94
CA ARG A 138 8.78 8.75 -13.35
C ARG A 138 9.05 10.23 -13.68
N VAL A 139 10.23 10.53 -14.20
CA VAL A 139 10.67 11.91 -14.45
C VAL A 139 11.12 12.09 -15.90
N GLN A 140 10.62 13.14 -16.55
CA GLN A 140 11.09 13.52 -17.89
C GLN A 140 12.34 14.39 -17.76
N LEU A 141 13.48 13.92 -18.27
CA LEU A 141 14.72 14.72 -18.32
C LEU A 141 14.90 15.44 -19.65
N LYS A 142 14.38 14.86 -20.73
CA LYS A 142 14.45 15.40 -22.08
C LYS A 142 13.06 15.41 -22.71
N THR A 143 12.77 16.44 -23.49
CA THR A 143 11.57 16.49 -24.34
C THR A 143 11.67 15.44 -25.45
N GLU A 144 10.58 15.26 -26.19
CA GLU A 144 10.53 14.33 -27.33
C GLU A 144 11.55 14.71 -28.41
N ASP A 145 11.82 16.01 -28.57
CA ASP A 145 12.85 16.56 -29.47
C ASP A 145 14.29 16.37 -28.96
N GLY A 146 14.47 15.79 -27.77
CA GLY A 146 15.78 15.50 -27.18
C GLY A 146 16.42 16.66 -26.40
N ALA A 147 15.79 17.84 -26.38
CA ALA A 147 16.24 18.98 -25.58
C ALA A 147 16.04 18.72 -24.07
N PRO A 148 16.93 19.22 -23.18
CA PRO A 148 16.73 19.08 -21.74
C PRO A 148 15.49 19.86 -21.29
N VAL A 149 14.69 19.26 -20.39
CA VAL A 149 13.48 19.92 -19.86
C VAL A 149 13.85 21.13 -19.00
N THR A 150 14.94 21.05 -18.23
CA THR A 150 15.47 22.17 -17.45
C THR A 150 16.99 22.25 -17.52
N ASN A 151 17.53 23.47 -17.41
CA ASN A 151 18.98 23.70 -17.35
C ASN A 151 19.59 23.36 -15.97
N ILE A 152 18.76 23.16 -14.96
CA ILE A 152 19.17 22.82 -13.59
C ILE A 152 19.76 21.40 -13.56
N VAL A 153 19.16 20.47 -14.31
CA VAL A 153 19.52 19.05 -14.29
C VAL A 153 20.17 18.64 -15.61
N LYS A 154 21.51 18.67 -15.62
CA LYS A 154 22.32 18.30 -16.80
C LYS A 154 22.24 16.82 -17.20
N ASN A 155 22.24 15.91 -16.23
CA ASN A 155 22.26 14.46 -16.48
C ASN A 155 21.58 13.68 -15.35
N LYS A 156 21.40 12.38 -15.57
CA LYS A 156 20.78 11.46 -14.61
C LYS A 156 21.51 11.40 -13.26
N HIS A 157 22.84 11.45 -13.25
CA HIS A 157 23.57 11.41 -11.98
C HIS A 157 23.40 12.72 -11.20
N HIS A 158 23.39 13.86 -11.90
CA HIS A 158 23.16 15.17 -11.32
C HIS A 158 21.74 15.29 -10.75
N LEU A 159 20.74 14.71 -11.42
CA LEU A 159 19.39 14.55 -10.86
C LEU A 159 19.45 13.89 -9.48
N TYR A 160 20.17 12.77 -9.36
CA TYR A 160 20.25 12.05 -8.09
C TYR A 160 20.91 12.89 -6.99
N ILE A 161 21.97 13.65 -7.33
CA ILE A 161 22.64 14.53 -6.36
C ILE A 161 21.67 15.62 -5.89
N LYS A 162 20.95 16.26 -6.82
CA LYS A 162 20.01 17.35 -6.51
C LYS A 162 18.83 16.87 -5.66
N VAL A 163 18.24 15.72 -6.01
CA VAL A 163 17.19 15.10 -5.19
C VAL A 163 17.73 14.76 -3.80
N ALA A 164 18.93 14.16 -3.69
CA ALA A 164 19.51 13.84 -2.39
C ALA A 164 19.80 15.07 -1.52
N GLN A 165 20.19 16.20 -2.12
CA GLN A 165 20.36 17.47 -1.41
C GLN A 165 19.01 17.95 -0.85
N TYR A 166 17.97 17.98 -1.68
CA TYR A 166 16.62 18.36 -1.24
C TYR A 166 16.12 17.47 -0.09
N LEU A 167 16.27 16.15 -0.21
CA LEU A 167 15.85 15.21 0.84
C LEU A 167 16.62 15.40 2.15
N ARG A 168 17.88 15.87 2.09
CA ARG A 168 18.64 16.19 3.32
C ARG A 168 18.15 17.45 4.00
N GLU A 169 17.70 18.43 3.22
CA GLU A 169 17.10 19.67 3.72
C GLU A 169 15.67 19.43 4.25
N HIS A 170 14.99 18.39 3.77
CA HIS A 170 13.64 17.99 4.14
C HIS A 170 13.62 16.55 4.66
N PRO A 171 14.17 16.29 5.86
CA PRO A 171 14.27 14.95 6.40
C PRO A 171 12.89 14.32 6.63
N THR A 172 12.78 13.03 6.34
CA THR A 172 11.56 12.26 6.58
C THR A 172 11.21 12.24 8.07
N THR A 173 9.96 12.56 8.40
CA THR A 173 9.41 12.49 9.75
C THR A 173 8.33 11.40 9.83
N GLU A 174 7.86 11.07 11.03
CA GLU A 174 6.78 10.08 11.23
C GLU A 174 5.46 10.52 10.57
N GLU A 175 5.29 11.83 10.35
CA GLU A 175 4.14 12.43 9.64
C GLU A 175 4.26 12.35 8.11
N SER A 176 5.47 12.09 7.58
CA SER A 176 5.73 12.09 6.14
C SER A 176 4.85 11.11 5.34
N PRO A 177 4.58 9.87 5.81
CA PRO A 177 3.67 8.94 5.15
C PRO A 177 2.24 9.47 4.93
N PHE A 178 1.74 10.33 5.83
CA PHE A 178 0.37 10.87 5.78
C PHE A 178 0.12 11.82 4.61
N ARG A 179 1.19 12.39 4.04
CA ARG A 179 1.08 13.29 2.87
C ARG A 179 0.68 12.56 1.60
N LEU A 180 0.91 11.25 1.52
CA LEU A 180 0.57 10.46 0.32
C LEU A 180 -0.82 9.85 0.48
N ARG A 181 -1.81 10.47 -0.16
CA ARG A 181 -3.17 9.93 -0.25
C ARG A 181 -3.31 9.06 -1.49
N ILE A 182 -3.62 7.78 -1.28
CA ILE A 182 -3.94 6.84 -2.36
C ILE A 182 -5.46 6.69 -2.40
N ARG A 183 -6.02 6.72 -3.62
CA ARG A 183 -7.46 6.55 -3.82
C ARG A 183 -7.91 5.19 -3.29
N GLY A 184 -8.95 5.18 -2.45
CA GLY A 184 -9.52 3.94 -1.91
C GLY A 184 -8.77 3.35 -0.71
N LEU A 185 -7.64 3.93 -0.30
CA LEU A 185 -6.93 3.50 0.91
C LEU A 185 -7.28 4.44 2.08
N PRO A 186 -7.88 3.94 3.18
CA PRO A 186 -8.12 4.76 4.36
C PRO A 186 -6.79 5.17 4.99
N VAL A 187 -6.66 6.44 5.35
CA VAL A 187 -5.51 6.94 6.09
C VAL A 187 -5.76 6.64 7.57
N PRO A 188 -4.85 5.93 8.26
CA PRO A 188 -4.98 5.70 9.70
C PRO A 188 -5.08 7.02 10.47
N GLU A 189 -5.93 7.09 11.49
CA GLU A 189 -6.07 8.30 12.32
C GLU A 189 -4.90 8.45 13.31
N ASN A 190 -4.28 7.33 13.71
CA ASN A 190 -3.17 7.30 14.65
C ASN A 190 -1.85 6.94 13.94
N PRO A 191 -0.70 7.45 14.41
CA PRO A 191 0.61 7.06 13.92
C PRO A 191 0.80 5.55 14.08
N MET A 192 1.11 4.89 12.96
CA MET A 192 1.39 3.46 12.95
C MET A 192 2.72 3.20 13.66
N PRO A 193 2.84 2.14 14.47
CA PRO A 193 4.11 1.77 15.05
C PRO A 193 5.11 1.39 13.93
N PRO A 194 6.43 1.57 14.16
CA PRO A 194 7.44 1.13 13.21
C PRO A 194 7.34 -0.38 12.97
N PRO A 195 7.69 -0.87 11.76
CA PRO A 195 7.60 -2.29 11.43
C PRO A 195 8.48 -3.13 12.37
N ALA A 196 8.01 -4.30 12.78
CA ALA A 196 8.84 -5.26 13.50
C ALA A 196 9.86 -5.87 12.54
N VAL A 197 11.14 -5.48 12.67
CA VAL A 197 12.19 -5.93 11.75
C VAL A 197 12.98 -7.09 12.36
N PRO A 198 13.00 -8.29 11.73
CA PRO A 198 13.86 -9.38 12.17
C PRO A 198 15.34 -8.98 12.15
N ARG A 199 16.14 -9.56 13.06
CA ARG A 199 17.58 -9.27 13.11
C ARG A 199 18.25 -9.56 11.76
N GLY A 200 19.06 -8.61 11.29
CA GLY A 200 19.80 -8.70 10.03
C GLY A 200 19.03 -8.21 8.80
N TRP A 201 17.71 -8.04 8.90
CA TRP A 201 16.93 -7.41 7.84
C TRP A 201 17.14 -5.90 7.90
N LYS A 202 17.31 -5.30 6.73
CA LYS A 202 17.41 -3.86 6.59
C LYS A 202 16.07 -3.37 6.07
N ILE A 203 15.27 -2.78 6.95
CA ILE A 203 13.98 -2.16 6.63
C ILE A 203 13.99 -0.78 7.30
N GLY A 204 13.40 0.22 6.64
CA GLY A 204 13.27 1.57 7.19
C GLY A 204 12.33 1.59 8.40
N THR A 205 12.56 2.51 9.33
CA THR A 205 11.67 2.70 10.49
C THR A 205 10.39 3.44 10.11
N ILE A 206 10.43 4.26 9.05
CA ILE A 206 9.30 5.01 8.52
C ILE A 206 9.03 4.51 7.11
N LEU A 207 7.81 4.01 6.88
CA LEU A 207 7.37 3.47 5.59
C LEU A 207 5.97 4.02 5.23
N PRO A 208 5.60 4.05 3.93
CA PRO A 208 4.24 4.37 3.51
C PRO A 208 3.21 3.35 4.02
N PHE A 209 1.95 3.76 4.26
CA PHE A 209 0.92 2.87 4.82
C PHE A 209 0.59 1.64 3.98
N HIS A 210 0.74 1.75 2.66
CA HIS A 210 0.57 0.66 1.69
C HIS A 210 1.85 -0.18 1.54
N SER A 211 2.82 -0.02 2.44
CA SER A 211 4.01 -0.85 2.48
C SER A 211 3.63 -2.30 2.78
N PRO A 212 4.10 -3.27 1.97
CA PRO A 212 3.94 -4.69 2.27
C PRO A 212 4.53 -5.10 3.64
N ALA A 213 5.48 -4.32 4.17
CA ALA A 213 6.08 -4.56 5.48
C ALA A 213 5.24 -4.04 6.66
N LEU A 214 4.25 -3.18 6.41
CA LEU A 214 3.34 -2.64 7.42
C LEU A 214 1.96 -3.28 7.37
N THR A 215 1.38 -3.41 6.18
CA THR A 215 0.04 -3.98 6.01
C THR A 215 0.00 -5.48 6.26
N GLY A 216 1.17 -6.13 6.36
CA GLY A 216 1.29 -7.57 6.55
C GLY A 216 0.86 -8.30 5.28
N GLY A 217 1.81 -8.92 4.58
CA GLY A 217 1.52 -9.78 3.43
C GLY A 217 0.76 -11.08 3.81
N GLY A 218 -0.32 -10.99 4.60
CA GLY A 218 -1.15 -12.09 5.07
C GLY A 218 -0.60 -12.85 6.29
N VAL A 219 0.43 -12.36 6.96
CA VAL A 219 0.98 -13.00 8.17
C VAL A 219 1.18 -11.95 9.24
N SER A 220 0.21 -11.80 10.13
CA SER A 220 0.41 -11.02 11.35
C SER A 220 1.35 -11.78 12.28
N ASP A 221 2.15 -11.03 13.05
CA ASP A 221 3.01 -11.60 14.11
C ASP A 221 2.18 -12.21 15.26
N ASN A 222 0.87 -11.92 15.31
CA ASN A 222 -0.07 -12.39 16.31
C ASN A 222 -1.40 -12.82 15.67
N PRO A 223 -1.46 -13.98 14.99
CA PRO A 223 -2.68 -14.48 14.36
C PRO A 223 -3.84 -14.61 15.35
N PHE A 224 -3.54 -14.88 16.63
CA PHE A 224 -4.52 -14.96 17.71
C PHE A 224 -5.17 -13.60 18.05
N LYS A 225 -4.42 -12.50 17.93
CA LYS A 225 -4.91 -11.16 18.28
C LYS A 225 -5.75 -10.57 17.16
N GLU A 226 -5.39 -10.89 15.91
CA GLU A 226 -6.19 -10.58 14.73
C GLU A 226 -7.50 -11.37 14.72
N ALA A 227 -7.45 -12.67 15.01
CA ALA A 227 -8.65 -13.50 15.16
C ALA A 227 -9.58 -13.03 16.30
N MET A 228 -9.03 -12.58 17.44
CA MET A 228 -9.85 -12.00 18.51
C MET A 228 -10.48 -10.66 18.12
N LEU A 229 -9.75 -9.80 17.41
CA LEU A 229 -10.26 -8.51 16.95
C LEU A 229 -11.36 -8.71 15.89
N GLU A 230 -11.17 -9.68 14.99
CA GLU A 230 -12.16 -10.08 13.99
C GLU A 230 -13.39 -10.71 14.64
N MET A 231 -13.22 -11.59 15.64
CA MET A 231 -14.34 -12.18 16.41
C MET A 231 -15.11 -11.13 17.21
N GLN A 232 -14.41 -10.12 17.75
CA GLN A 232 -15.02 -8.98 18.44
C GLN A 232 -15.77 -8.06 17.45
N GLN A 233 -15.25 -7.89 16.23
CA GLN A 233 -15.82 -7.04 15.20
C GLN A 233 -17.01 -7.69 14.47
N GLN A 234 -17.06 -9.03 14.39
CA GLN A 234 -18.19 -9.80 13.86
C GLN A 234 -19.38 -9.95 14.83
N GLY A 235 -19.36 -9.26 15.98
CA GLY A 235 -20.54 -9.16 16.85
C GLY A 235 -20.93 -10.45 17.57
N LEU A 236 -20.05 -11.46 17.63
CA LEU A 236 -20.21 -12.66 18.47
C LEU A 236 -19.83 -12.38 19.94
N GLY A 237 -20.15 -11.18 20.44
CA GLY A 237 -20.04 -10.79 21.85
C GLY A 237 -21.20 -11.31 22.71
N GLY A 238 -21.69 -12.51 22.39
CA GLY A 238 -22.71 -13.21 23.17
C GLY A 238 -22.05 -14.18 24.14
N ASP A 239 -21.89 -13.73 25.38
CA ASP A 239 -21.78 -14.55 26.59
C ASP A 239 -20.62 -15.58 26.64
N MET A 240 -19.47 -15.14 27.17
CA MET A 240 -18.46 -16.04 27.72
C MET A 240 -18.24 -15.66 29.20
N PRO A 241 -18.47 -16.58 30.15
CA PRO A 241 -18.28 -16.30 31.56
C PRO A 241 -16.79 -16.12 31.83
N MET A 242 -16.46 -15.12 32.66
CA MET A 242 -15.13 -14.87 33.21
C MET A 242 -14.58 -16.13 33.88
N MET A 243 -13.77 -16.92 33.17
CA MET A 243 -12.91 -17.91 33.80
C MET A 243 -11.68 -17.21 34.37
N SER A 244 -11.72 -17.00 35.68
CA SER A 244 -10.54 -16.82 36.50
C SER A 244 -9.68 -18.10 36.45
N SER A 245 -8.46 -18.04 35.91
CA SER A 245 -7.28 -18.68 36.53
C SER A 245 -6.02 -18.58 35.66
N SER A 246 -4.97 -18.03 36.27
CA SER A 246 -3.54 -18.31 36.05
C SER A 246 -2.93 -17.98 34.68
N ALA A 247 -2.44 -16.75 34.55
CA ALA A 247 -1.27 -16.48 33.70
C ALA A 247 0.00 -17.01 34.40
N PRO A 248 0.87 -17.80 33.74
CA PRO A 248 2.19 -18.09 34.28
C PRO A 248 3.13 -16.89 34.05
N GLU A 249 3.67 -16.35 35.14
CA GLU A 249 4.70 -15.30 35.11
C GLU A 249 5.96 -15.72 34.33
N PRO A 250 6.62 -14.79 33.62
CA PRO A 250 7.89 -15.06 32.98
C PRO A 250 9.00 -15.23 34.04
N LYS A 251 9.57 -16.43 34.11
CA LYS A 251 10.73 -16.75 34.96
C LYS A 251 11.93 -15.84 34.62
N LYS A 252 12.34 -15.01 35.58
CA LYS A 252 13.60 -14.25 35.57
C LYS A 252 14.79 -15.20 35.34
N LYS A 253 15.54 -14.94 34.26
CA LYS A 253 16.81 -15.61 33.95
C LYS A 253 17.84 -15.18 35.01
N LYS A 254 18.23 -16.11 35.89
CA LYS A 254 19.21 -15.89 36.96
C LYS A 254 20.61 -15.73 36.35
N GLU A 255 21.18 -14.55 36.48
CA GLU A 255 22.56 -14.22 36.12
C GLU A 255 23.52 -15.05 36.99
N LYS A 256 24.30 -15.95 36.38
CA LYS A 256 25.42 -16.63 37.07
C LYS A 256 26.65 -15.71 36.99
N LYS A 257 26.90 -14.96 38.06
CA LYS A 257 28.23 -14.43 38.40
C LYS A 257 29.21 -15.61 38.45
N LYS A 258 30.18 -15.67 37.55
CA LYS A 258 31.43 -16.41 37.79
C LYS A 258 32.44 -15.42 38.34
N ALA A 259 32.70 -15.56 39.64
CA ALA A 259 33.79 -14.91 40.33
C ALA A 259 35.12 -15.51 39.88
N LYS A 260 36.11 -14.63 39.88
CA LYS A 260 37.52 -14.81 39.59
C LYS A 260 38.19 -15.62 40.71
N ALA A 261 39.03 -16.58 40.33
CA ALA A 261 40.22 -17.00 41.05
C ALA A 261 41.29 -17.19 39.97
#